data_AF-A0A7C6FR47-F1
#
_entry.id   AF-A0A7C6FR47-F1
#
_cell.length_a   1.000
_cell.length_b   1.000
_cell.length_c   1.000
_cell.angle_alpha   90.00
_cell.angle_beta   90.00
_cell.angle_gamma   90.00
#
_symmetry.space_group_name_H-M   'P 1'
#
loop_
_entity.id
_entity.type
_entity.pdbx_description
1 polymer ?
#
loop_
_entity_poly.entity_id
_entity_poly.type
_entity_poly.pdbx_seq_one_letter_code
_entity_poly.pdbx_strand_id
1 'polypeptide(L)'
;MKKLFALLLAVLMIVSAVPALAQGKVSITQTKDVFDPQTGATALMVKNETTADISVTVEVYDEASKIVNQTIPFYVPAGTSFEMPSALYKALPEKGNINTYYYKIATSNNVKTKLYFAQKLVGYDQYNNPIYEQHVNTFYNNNTVSSFGPHFRDLTPELTNLWYMFTPLDLTRQGRQTYELVASNIYVIGEVHVDVAGDTVVITYHNYYDGKGGNTEQKHEYLNIFGSYGDVVIPNDVPLKSYVDPVTKFRFGVPFSIQYDLGGDTNVLMSIRNVVSYYRFPRPVNTEFRRFWENSAANSNLRSSMLSLMDPIVMPSSPPVIIPSK
;
A
#
# COMPACT_ATOMS: atom_id res chain seq x y z
N MET A 1 10.00 48.09 -48.81
CA MET A 1 9.44 49.40 -48.44
C MET A 1 8.17 49.12 -47.64
N LYS A 2 8.26 49.04 -46.32
CA LYS A 2 8.06 50.18 -45.40
C LYS A 2 6.66 50.79 -45.53
N LYS A 3 5.90 50.54 -44.46
CA LYS A 3 4.83 51.38 -43.87
C LYS A 3 3.42 51.22 -44.45
N LEU A 4 2.49 51.38 -43.52
CA LEU A 4 1.02 51.38 -43.62
C LEU A 4 0.36 50.01 -43.76
N PHE A 5 0.11 49.35 -42.63
CA PHE A 5 -1.26 48.96 -42.23
C PHE A 5 -1.29 48.53 -40.75
N ALA A 6 -0.54 49.27 -39.92
CA ALA A 6 -0.57 49.15 -38.47
C ALA A 6 -1.31 50.36 -37.89
N LEU A 7 -2.60 50.52 -38.21
CA LEU A 7 -3.44 51.53 -37.54
C LEU A 7 -4.95 51.36 -37.81
N LEU A 8 -5.51 50.15 -37.76
CA LEU A 8 -6.98 50.02 -37.70
C LEU A 8 -7.46 48.66 -37.14
N LEU A 9 -6.85 48.20 -36.05
CA LEU A 9 -7.36 47.05 -35.29
C LEU A 9 -7.11 47.23 -33.78
N ALA A 10 -7.41 48.43 -33.27
CA ALA A 10 -7.23 48.77 -31.85
C ALA A 10 -8.52 49.32 -31.21
N VAL A 11 -9.68 49.12 -31.84
CA VAL A 11 -10.99 49.50 -31.29
C VAL A 11 -12.00 48.40 -31.63
N LEU A 12 -11.92 47.26 -30.94
CA LEU A 12 -13.04 46.38 -30.56
C LEU A 12 -12.51 45.12 -29.83
N MET A 13 -11.85 45.30 -28.69
CA MET A 13 -11.71 44.23 -27.70
C MET A 13 -11.87 44.81 -26.29
N ILE A 14 -13.02 45.43 -26.05
CA ILE A 14 -13.61 45.50 -24.71
C ILE A 14 -14.87 44.64 -24.79
N VAL A 15 -14.67 43.32 -24.77
CA VAL A 15 -15.70 42.39 -24.30
C VAL A 15 -15.13 41.84 -23.01
N SER A 16 -15.59 42.45 -21.91
CA SER A 16 -15.64 41.93 -20.56
C SER A 16 -14.89 40.61 -20.35
N ALA A 17 -13.72 40.70 -19.72
CA ALA A 17 -13.30 39.66 -18.79
C ALA A 17 -14.36 39.61 -17.69
N VAL A 18 -15.44 38.88 -17.92
CA VAL A 18 -16.24 38.33 -16.82
C VAL A 18 -15.23 37.46 -16.08
N PRO A 19 -14.91 37.72 -14.80
CA PRO A 19 -14.16 36.76 -14.03
C PRO A 19 -14.92 35.44 -14.19
N ALA A 20 -14.27 34.41 -14.72
CA ALA A 20 -14.83 33.07 -14.66
C ALA A 20 -15.10 32.84 -13.17
N LEU A 21 -16.37 32.99 -12.76
CA LEU A 21 -16.83 32.63 -11.44
C LEU A 21 -16.29 31.23 -11.26
N ALA A 22 -15.35 31.06 -10.33
CA ALA A 22 -14.85 29.75 -9.99
C ALA A 22 -16.08 28.92 -9.66
N GLN A 23 -16.48 28.03 -10.56
CA GLN A 23 -17.56 27.09 -10.29
C GLN A 23 -17.04 26.27 -9.11
N GLY A 24 -17.56 26.57 -7.92
CA GLY A 24 -17.07 25.93 -6.71
C GLY A 24 -17.20 24.42 -6.82
N LYS A 25 -16.35 23.71 -6.08
CA LYS A 25 -16.23 22.25 -6.17
C LYS A 25 -17.11 21.58 -5.13
N VAL A 26 -17.62 20.39 -5.45
CA VAL A 26 -18.13 19.47 -4.43
C VAL A 26 -17.00 18.53 -4.04
N SER A 27 -16.66 18.51 -2.75
CA SER A 27 -15.66 17.60 -2.21
C SER A 27 -16.31 16.64 -1.23
N ILE A 28 -15.85 15.39 -1.28
CA ILE A 28 -16.35 14.28 -0.47
C ILE A 28 -15.13 13.67 0.19
N THR A 29 -15.09 13.66 1.51
CA THR A 29 -13.95 13.18 2.29
C THR A 29 -14.37 12.20 3.37
N GLN A 30 -13.51 11.23 3.67
CA GLN A 30 -13.60 10.39 4.85
C GLN A 30 -12.97 11.14 6.03
N THR A 31 -13.63 11.11 7.19
CA THR A 31 -13.29 11.97 8.33
C THR A 31 -12.24 11.40 9.26
N LYS A 32 -12.22 10.07 9.49
CA LYS A 32 -11.25 9.38 10.36
C LYS A 32 -10.95 7.97 9.86
N ASP A 33 -9.74 7.49 10.16
CA ASP A 33 -9.30 6.13 9.81
C ASP A 33 -10.07 5.04 10.57
N VAL A 34 -10.47 5.32 11.82
CA VAL A 34 -11.24 4.42 12.69
C VAL A 34 -12.27 5.22 13.48
N PHE A 35 -13.49 4.71 13.58
CA PHE A 35 -14.57 5.31 14.37
C PHE A 35 -15.60 4.28 14.82
N ASP A 36 -16.37 4.61 15.85
CA ASP A 36 -17.45 3.77 16.38
C ASP A 36 -18.73 3.99 15.55
N PRO A 37 -19.27 2.96 14.86
CA PRO A 37 -20.47 3.07 14.03
C PRO A 37 -21.78 3.18 14.84
N GLN A 38 -21.75 2.96 16.16
CA GLN A 38 -22.90 2.98 17.06
C GLN A 38 -23.10 4.36 17.71
N THR A 39 -22.05 5.17 17.80
CA THR A 39 -22.12 6.53 18.37
C THR A 39 -22.63 7.60 17.39
N GLY A 40 -22.84 7.24 16.12
CA GLY A 40 -23.17 8.20 15.06
C GLY A 40 -22.01 9.12 14.69
N ALA A 41 -20.76 8.69 14.94
CA ALA A 41 -19.56 9.41 14.52
C ALA A 41 -19.59 9.70 13.02
N THR A 42 -19.06 10.85 12.59
CA THR A 42 -19.07 11.23 11.17
C THR A 42 -18.31 10.21 10.32
N ALA A 43 -18.99 9.57 9.36
CA ALA A 43 -18.40 8.61 8.43
C ALA A 43 -17.83 9.29 7.18
N LEU A 44 -18.50 10.34 6.70
CA LEU A 44 -18.03 11.18 5.61
C LEU A 44 -18.54 12.61 5.74
N MET A 45 -17.84 13.51 5.08
CA MET A 45 -18.21 14.91 4.93
C MET A 45 -18.42 15.22 3.46
N VAL A 46 -19.53 15.88 3.14
CA VAL A 46 -19.77 16.46 1.81
C VAL A 46 -19.73 17.98 1.94
N LYS A 47 -18.77 18.61 1.30
CA LYS A 47 -18.64 20.07 1.25
C LYS A 47 -19.09 20.56 -0.13
N ASN A 48 -20.10 21.42 -0.15
CA ASN A 48 -20.62 22.06 -1.35
C ASN A 48 -20.05 23.48 -1.45
N GLU A 49 -19.02 23.68 -2.26
CA GLU A 49 -18.47 25.02 -2.50
C GLU A 49 -19.13 25.72 -3.69
N THR A 50 -20.10 25.07 -4.36
CA THR A 50 -20.80 25.63 -5.52
C THR A 50 -21.76 26.75 -5.09
N THR A 51 -22.27 27.50 -6.06
CA THR A 51 -23.25 28.56 -5.85
C THR A 51 -24.70 28.07 -5.80
N ALA A 52 -24.94 26.76 -5.92
CA ALA A 52 -26.27 26.17 -5.95
C ALA A 52 -26.37 25.02 -4.95
N ASP A 53 -27.58 24.78 -4.45
CA ASP A 53 -27.83 23.62 -3.59
C ASP A 53 -27.65 22.34 -4.39
N ILE A 54 -27.13 21.30 -3.73
CA ILE A 54 -26.96 19.97 -4.32
C ILE A 54 -27.82 18.96 -3.58
N SER A 55 -28.38 18.01 -4.33
CA SER A 55 -28.89 16.77 -3.76
C SER A 55 -27.80 15.71 -3.83
N VAL A 56 -27.73 14.87 -2.81
CA VAL A 56 -26.76 13.79 -2.66
C VAL A 56 -27.52 12.51 -2.35
N THR A 57 -27.15 11.41 -3.01
CA THR A 57 -27.62 10.06 -2.71
C THR A 57 -26.42 9.21 -2.35
N VAL A 58 -26.51 8.53 -1.20
CA VAL A 58 -25.52 7.56 -0.74
C VAL A 58 -26.17 6.17 -0.69
N GLU A 59 -25.69 5.27 -1.54
CA GLU A 59 -26.04 3.84 -1.49
C GLU A 59 -24.96 3.08 -0.70
N VAL A 60 -25.33 2.47 0.41
CA VAL A 60 -24.45 1.62 1.20
C VAL A 60 -24.56 0.19 0.70
N TYR A 61 -23.52 -0.29 0.04
CA TYR A 61 -23.47 -1.62 -0.54
C TYR A 61 -22.66 -2.58 0.33
N ASP A 62 -23.25 -3.71 0.69
CA ASP A 62 -22.57 -4.82 1.39
C ASP A 62 -21.86 -5.70 0.36
N GLU A 63 -20.53 -5.73 0.42
CA GLU A 63 -19.73 -6.44 -0.57
C GLU A 63 -19.86 -7.97 -0.45
N ALA A 64 -20.15 -8.49 0.76
CA ALA A 64 -20.26 -9.92 0.99
C ALA A 64 -21.58 -10.48 0.47
N SER A 65 -22.69 -9.81 0.80
CA SER A 65 -24.04 -10.24 0.39
C SER A 65 -24.46 -9.72 -0.98
N LYS A 66 -23.73 -8.75 -1.55
CA LYS A 66 -24.00 -8.12 -2.85
C LYS A 66 -25.36 -7.40 -2.91
N ILE A 67 -25.76 -6.76 -1.82
CA ILE A 67 -27.02 -6.01 -1.72
C ILE A 67 -26.76 -4.56 -1.31
N VAL A 68 -27.71 -3.68 -1.63
CA VAL A 68 -27.77 -2.34 -1.06
C VAL A 68 -28.50 -2.43 0.27
N ASN A 69 -27.80 -2.18 1.38
CA ASN A 69 -28.38 -2.20 2.72
C ASN A 69 -29.22 -0.96 3.00
N GLN A 70 -28.80 0.20 2.48
CA GLN A 70 -29.46 1.47 2.73
C GLN A 70 -29.22 2.45 1.58
N THR A 71 -30.23 3.26 1.29
CA THR A 71 -30.13 4.43 0.40
C THR A 71 -30.49 5.67 1.19
N ILE A 72 -29.58 6.65 1.24
CA ILE A 72 -29.71 7.85 2.08
C ILE A 72 -29.69 9.08 1.17
N PRO A 73 -30.84 9.74 0.95
CA PRO A 73 -30.89 11.03 0.28
C PRO A 73 -30.72 12.18 1.27
N PHE A 74 -29.96 13.21 0.90
CA PHE A 74 -29.89 14.48 1.64
C PHE A 74 -29.53 15.65 0.74
N TYR A 75 -29.69 16.86 1.26
CA TYR A 75 -29.36 18.11 0.57
C TYR A 75 -28.20 18.83 1.25
N VAL A 76 -27.34 19.46 0.47
CA VAL A 76 -26.25 20.30 0.98
C VAL A 76 -26.39 21.70 0.38
N PRO A 77 -26.79 22.70 1.19
CA PRO A 77 -26.92 24.07 0.71
C PRO A 77 -25.61 24.62 0.14
N ALA A 78 -25.72 25.57 -0.80
CA ALA A 78 -24.58 26.27 -1.39
C ALA A 78 -23.65 26.86 -0.30
N GLY A 79 -22.34 26.63 -0.43
CA GLY A 79 -21.33 27.12 0.52
C GLY A 79 -21.26 26.39 1.87
N THR A 80 -22.01 25.31 2.08
CA THR A 80 -22.07 24.59 3.37
C THR A 80 -21.46 23.19 3.31
N SER A 81 -21.44 22.50 4.46
CA SER A 81 -21.02 21.10 4.57
C SER A 81 -22.08 20.28 5.30
N PHE A 82 -22.19 19.01 4.92
CA PHE A 82 -23.00 18.02 5.61
C PHE A 82 -22.13 16.87 6.11
N GLU A 83 -22.31 16.52 7.37
CA GLU A 83 -21.66 15.38 8.01
C GLU A 83 -22.64 14.21 8.08
N MET A 84 -22.34 13.14 7.34
CA MET A 84 -23.16 11.93 7.39
C MET A 84 -22.68 11.06 8.55
N PRO A 85 -23.57 10.70 9.50
CA PRO A 85 -23.22 9.81 10.60
C PRO A 85 -22.94 8.40 10.11
N SER A 86 -22.09 7.69 10.83
CA SER A 86 -21.88 6.26 10.71
C SER A 86 -23.10 5.48 11.21
N ALA A 87 -23.24 4.24 10.76
CA ALA A 87 -24.28 3.34 11.19
C ALA A 87 -23.80 1.89 11.16
N LEU A 88 -24.39 1.07 12.03
CA LEU A 88 -24.21 -0.37 12.01
C LEU A 88 -25.16 -1.00 10.97
N TYR A 89 -24.64 -1.57 9.89
CA TYR A 89 -25.50 -2.15 8.84
C TYR A 89 -25.78 -3.64 9.00
N LYS A 90 -24.94 -4.35 9.74
CA LYS A 90 -25.01 -5.80 9.92
C LYS A 90 -24.39 -6.22 11.25
N ALA A 91 -25.11 -7.03 12.00
CA ALA A 91 -24.55 -7.70 13.16
C ALA A 91 -23.57 -8.80 12.72
N LEU A 92 -22.38 -8.82 13.31
CA LEU A 92 -21.37 -9.84 13.05
C LEU A 92 -21.40 -10.88 14.17
N PRO A 93 -21.25 -12.18 13.86
CA PRO A 93 -21.58 -13.23 14.83
C PRO A 93 -20.51 -13.46 15.90
N GLU A 94 -19.25 -13.12 15.64
CA GLU A 94 -18.13 -13.44 16.54
C GLU A 94 -17.11 -12.31 16.58
N LYS A 95 -16.43 -12.16 17.72
CA LYS A 95 -15.32 -11.21 17.87
C LYS A 95 -14.24 -11.49 16.82
N GLY A 96 -13.78 -10.44 16.17
CA GLY A 96 -12.79 -10.50 15.10
C GLY A 96 -13.42 -10.54 13.71
N ASN A 97 -14.70 -10.93 13.58
CA ASN A 97 -15.38 -10.93 12.29
C ASN A 97 -15.45 -9.52 11.71
N ILE A 98 -15.31 -9.47 10.39
CA ILE A 98 -15.27 -8.26 9.59
C ILE A 98 -16.24 -8.42 8.41
N ASN A 99 -16.91 -7.33 8.03
CA ASN A 99 -17.63 -7.20 6.76
C ASN A 99 -17.18 -5.91 6.08
N THR A 100 -17.09 -5.89 4.75
CA THR A 100 -16.72 -4.67 4.01
C THR A 100 -17.92 -4.07 3.29
N TYR A 101 -17.87 -2.74 3.13
CA TYR A 101 -18.88 -1.95 2.46
C TYR A 101 -18.21 -0.97 1.51
N TYR A 102 -18.90 -0.60 0.45
CA TYR A 102 -18.62 0.66 -0.23
C TYR A 102 -19.84 1.55 -0.25
N TYR A 103 -19.61 2.85 -0.07
CA TYR A 103 -20.63 3.88 -0.18
C TYR A 103 -20.52 4.46 -1.59
N LYS A 104 -21.54 4.22 -2.42
CA LYS A 104 -21.63 4.81 -3.75
C LYS A 104 -22.38 6.13 -3.63
N ILE A 105 -21.66 7.21 -3.89
CA ILE A 105 -22.14 8.57 -3.66
C ILE A 105 -22.34 9.23 -5.01
N ALA A 106 -23.52 9.78 -5.23
CA ALA A 106 -23.89 10.51 -6.43
C ALA A 106 -24.53 11.85 -6.05
N THR A 107 -24.17 12.91 -6.76
CA THR A 107 -24.69 14.26 -6.55
C THR A 107 -25.41 14.78 -7.79
N SER A 108 -26.32 15.74 -7.62
CA SER A 108 -27.00 16.40 -8.75
C SER A 108 -26.06 17.19 -9.66
N ASN A 109 -24.86 17.55 -9.20
CA ASN A 109 -23.81 18.18 -10.02
C ASN A 109 -22.86 17.16 -10.69
N ASN A 110 -23.31 15.92 -10.89
CA ASN A 110 -22.59 14.84 -11.58
C ASN A 110 -21.30 14.35 -10.91
N VAL A 111 -21.06 14.67 -9.63
CA VAL A 111 -19.97 14.05 -8.87
C VAL A 111 -20.39 12.64 -8.47
N LYS A 112 -19.55 11.66 -8.83
CA LYS A 112 -19.73 10.26 -8.46
C LYS A 112 -18.44 9.74 -7.84
N THR A 113 -18.53 9.13 -6.66
CA THR A 113 -17.37 8.53 -6.00
C THR A 113 -17.77 7.28 -5.21
N LYS A 114 -16.76 6.49 -4.83
CA LYS A 114 -16.90 5.34 -3.93
C LYS A 114 -15.96 5.51 -2.75
N LEU A 115 -16.48 5.33 -1.56
CA LEU A 115 -15.70 5.27 -0.33
C LEU A 115 -15.78 3.86 0.24
N TYR A 116 -14.65 3.26 0.60
CA TYR A 116 -14.58 1.87 1.05
C TYR A 116 -14.34 1.80 2.56
N PHE A 117 -15.07 0.92 3.22
CA PHE A 117 -15.06 0.75 4.68
C PHE A 117 -15.06 -0.73 5.06
N ALA A 118 -14.56 -1.02 6.25
CA ALA A 118 -14.67 -2.33 6.89
C ALA A 118 -15.20 -2.16 8.30
N GLN A 119 -16.22 -2.92 8.66
CA GLN A 119 -16.80 -2.93 9.99
C GLN A 119 -16.38 -4.21 10.71
N LYS A 120 -15.81 -4.08 11.90
CA LYS A 120 -15.23 -5.16 12.70
C LYS A 120 -15.90 -5.24 14.06
N LEU A 121 -16.27 -6.44 14.49
CA LEU A 121 -16.71 -6.68 15.86
C LEU A 121 -15.47 -6.85 16.75
N VAL A 122 -15.22 -5.91 17.65
CA VAL A 122 -13.98 -5.88 18.45
C VAL A 122 -14.15 -6.48 19.85
N GLY A 123 -15.39 -6.58 20.33
CA GLY A 123 -15.69 -7.19 21.63
C GLY A 123 -17.10 -6.93 22.09
N TYR A 124 -17.28 -7.02 23.41
CA TYR A 124 -18.54 -6.77 24.09
C TYR A 124 -18.28 -5.86 25.29
N ASP A 125 -19.22 -4.98 25.60
CA ASP A 125 -19.15 -4.11 26.77
C ASP A 125 -19.48 -4.89 28.07
N GLN A 126 -19.45 -4.18 29.21
CA GLN A 126 -19.79 -4.75 30.52
C GLN A 126 -21.23 -5.28 30.63
N TYR A 127 -22.12 -4.89 29.71
CA TYR A 127 -23.52 -5.31 29.63
C TYR A 127 -23.74 -6.35 28.53
N ASN A 128 -22.67 -6.88 27.94
CA ASN A 128 -22.70 -7.84 26.84
C ASN A 128 -23.27 -7.31 25.52
N ASN A 129 -23.25 -5.98 25.31
CA ASN A 129 -23.58 -5.38 24.01
C ASN A 129 -22.36 -5.45 23.08
N PRO A 130 -22.54 -5.78 21.79
CA PRO A 130 -21.44 -5.83 20.84
C PRO A 130 -20.86 -4.45 20.57
N ILE A 131 -19.53 -4.35 20.57
CA ILE A 131 -18.75 -3.14 20.27
C ILE A 131 -18.14 -3.28 18.88
N TYR A 132 -18.39 -2.30 18.03
CA TYR A 132 -17.87 -2.28 16.66
C TYR A 132 -16.84 -1.17 16.43
N GLU A 133 -15.92 -1.44 15.51
CA GLU A 133 -15.08 -0.42 14.90
C GLU A 133 -15.34 -0.40 13.40
N GLN A 134 -15.47 0.79 12.83
CA GLN A 134 -15.47 0.98 11.39
C GLN A 134 -14.14 1.61 10.98
N HIS A 135 -13.47 0.94 10.05
CA HIS A 135 -12.20 1.36 9.48
C HIS A 135 -12.41 1.84 8.04
N VAL A 136 -11.61 2.81 7.62
CA VAL A 136 -11.40 3.05 6.18
C VAL A 136 -10.69 1.84 5.57
N ASN A 137 -11.24 1.30 4.48
CA ASN A 137 -10.58 0.24 3.72
C ASN A 137 -9.66 0.86 2.67
N THR A 138 -8.48 1.30 3.12
CA THR A 138 -7.50 1.99 2.27
C THR A 138 -7.00 1.09 1.14
N PHE A 139 -7.00 1.64 -0.08
CA PHE A 139 -6.37 1.03 -1.25
C PHE A 139 -4.93 1.51 -1.40
N TYR A 140 -4.00 0.58 -1.29
CA TYR A 140 -2.57 0.79 -1.45
C TYR A 140 -2.17 0.43 -2.88
N ASN A 141 -2.08 1.44 -3.75
CA ASN A 141 -1.76 1.26 -5.17
C ASN A 141 -0.24 1.14 -5.42
N ASN A 142 0.17 0.15 -6.23
CA ASN A 142 1.55 -0.06 -6.69
C ASN A 142 2.62 0.01 -5.56
N ASN A 143 2.39 -0.71 -4.48
CA ASN A 143 3.30 -0.76 -3.35
C ASN A 143 4.36 -1.86 -3.54
N THR A 144 5.58 -1.58 -3.09
CA THR A 144 6.69 -2.52 -3.15
C THR A 144 6.59 -3.55 -2.03
N VAL A 145 6.91 -4.79 -2.33
CA VAL A 145 6.84 -5.92 -1.40
C VAL A 145 8.20 -6.58 -1.34
N SER A 146 8.70 -6.76 -0.12
CA SER A 146 9.95 -7.47 0.13
C SER A 146 9.70 -8.63 1.10
N SER A 147 10.51 -9.68 0.96
CA SER A 147 10.65 -10.68 2.01
C SER A 147 11.22 -10.03 3.27
N PHE A 148 10.72 -10.44 4.43
CA PHE A 148 11.17 -9.94 5.72
C PHE A 148 12.68 -10.14 5.93
N GLY A 149 13.36 -9.09 6.36
CA GLY A 149 14.71 -9.17 6.88
C GLY A 149 15.30 -7.80 7.22
N PRO A 150 16.64 -7.64 7.25
CA PRO A 150 17.26 -6.34 7.49
C PRO A 150 16.94 -5.33 6.38
N HIS A 151 16.90 -4.04 6.73
CA HIS A 151 16.65 -2.99 5.74
C HIS A 151 17.96 -2.49 5.14
N PHE A 152 17.99 -2.31 3.82
CA PHE A 152 19.13 -1.68 3.14
C PHE A 152 19.39 -0.26 3.63
N ARG A 153 18.32 0.52 3.84
CA ARG A 153 18.41 1.91 4.30
C ARG A 153 19.03 2.08 5.69
N ASP A 154 18.99 1.05 6.54
CA ASP A 154 19.53 1.12 7.90
C ASP A 154 21.01 0.76 7.92
N LEU A 155 21.42 -0.20 7.07
CA LEU A 155 22.81 -0.65 6.95
C LEU A 155 23.64 0.27 6.04
N THR A 156 23.04 0.78 4.97
CA THR A 156 23.69 1.68 4.00
C THR A 156 22.69 2.74 3.53
N PRO A 157 22.52 3.83 4.31
CA PRO A 157 21.54 4.88 3.99
C PRO A 157 21.72 5.52 2.61
N GLU A 158 22.95 5.49 2.06
CA GLU A 158 23.25 6.01 0.72
C GLU A 158 22.80 5.09 -0.42
N LEU A 159 22.52 3.82 -0.13
CA LEU A 159 22.06 2.83 -1.12
C LEU A 159 20.59 3.07 -1.51
N THR A 160 19.74 3.37 -0.53
CA THR A 160 18.33 3.70 -0.75
C THR A 160 17.71 4.34 0.49
N ASN A 161 16.72 5.20 0.28
CA ASN A 161 15.85 5.73 1.34
C ASN A 161 14.52 4.97 1.47
N LEU A 162 14.31 3.91 0.67
CA LEU A 162 13.11 3.10 0.65
C LEU A 162 13.21 1.93 1.64
N TRP A 163 12.06 1.37 1.99
CA TRP A 163 11.93 0.28 2.96
C TRP A 163 12.24 -1.11 2.37
N TYR A 164 13.22 -1.19 1.47
CA TYR A 164 13.61 -2.47 0.91
C TYR A 164 14.34 -3.32 1.93
N MET A 165 13.91 -4.57 1.98
CA MET A 165 14.51 -5.61 2.81
C MET A 165 15.18 -6.64 1.93
N PHE A 166 16.13 -7.34 2.53
CA PHE A 166 16.68 -8.58 2.00
C PHE A 166 16.65 -9.65 3.08
N THR A 167 16.71 -10.90 2.66
CA THR A 167 16.67 -12.06 3.56
C THR A 167 17.97 -12.83 3.41
N PRO A 168 18.85 -12.85 4.42
CA PRO A 168 19.96 -13.78 4.47
C PRO A 168 19.44 -15.22 4.49
N LEU A 169 19.97 -16.06 3.61
CA LEU A 169 19.60 -17.46 3.46
C LEU A 169 20.78 -18.35 3.83
N ASP A 170 20.50 -19.33 4.69
CA ASP A 170 21.39 -20.47 4.93
C ASP A 170 20.88 -21.66 4.10
N LEU A 171 21.51 -21.88 2.95
CA LEU A 171 21.16 -22.95 2.01
C LEU A 171 21.77 -24.31 2.39
N THR A 172 22.53 -24.41 3.48
CA THR A 172 22.93 -25.72 4.01
C THR A 172 21.73 -26.45 4.63
N ARG A 173 20.74 -25.68 5.08
CA ARG A 173 19.50 -26.18 5.69
C ARG A 173 18.52 -26.68 4.64
N GLN A 174 18.44 -28.00 4.55
CA GLN A 174 17.51 -28.72 3.68
C GLN A 174 16.04 -28.50 4.09
N GLY A 175 15.14 -28.63 3.12
CA GLY A 175 13.70 -28.48 3.28
C GLY A 175 13.20 -27.05 3.06
N ARG A 176 11.97 -26.80 3.51
CA ARG A 176 11.29 -25.51 3.32
C ARG A 176 11.66 -24.51 4.42
N GLN A 177 12.10 -23.34 4.00
CA GLN A 177 12.23 -22.15 4.82
C GLN A 177 11.15 -21.15 4.40
N THR A 178 10.49 -20.49 5.34
CA THR A 178 9.37 -19.57 5.04
C THR A 178 9.61 -18.21 5.67
N TYR A 179 9.38 -17.16 4.88
CA TYR A 179 9.56 -15.77 5.30
C TYR A 179 8.33 -14.96 4.92
N GLU A 180 7.99 -13.97 5.75
CA GLU A 180 6.86 -13.08 5.49
C GLU A 180 7.13 -12.19 4.28
N LEU A 181 6.11 -11.94 3.45
CA LEU A 181 6.13 -10.89 2.45
C LEU A 181 5.44 -9.64 2.99
N VAL A 182 6.20 -8.55 3.06
CA VAL A 182 5.78 -7.30 3.68
C VAL A 182 5.64 -6.23 2.62
N ALA A 183 4.43 -5.68 2.49
CA ALA A 183 4.12 -4.60 1.55
C ALA A 183 4.31 -3.23 2.20
N SER A 184 5.18 -2.41 1.60
CA SER A 184 5.53 -1.04 2.01
C SER A 184 5.87 -0.87 3.48
N ASN A 185 6.37 -1.93 4.12
CA ASN A 185 6.65 -1.93 5.56
C ASN A 185 5.41 -1.67 6.44
N ILE A 186 4.19 -1.92 5.92
CA ILE A 186 2.92 -1.68 6.64
C ILE A 186 2.20 -2.99 6.95
N TYR A 187 2.06 -3.90 5.99
CA TYR A 187 1.25 -5.10 6.14
C TYR A 187 2.01 -6.34 5.68
N VAL A 188 1.78 -7.45 6.39
CA VAL A 188 2.17 -8.77 5.90
C VAL A 188 1.06 -9.28 4.99
N ILE A 189 1.40 -9.45 3.72
CA ILE A 189 0.42 -9.73 2.66
C ILE A 189 0.58 -11.13 2.06
N GLY A 190 1.56 -11.90 2.51
CA GLY A 190 1.87 -13.21 1.96
C GLY A 190 3.13 -13.81 2.58
N GLU A 191 3.63 -14.86 1.93
CA GLU A 191 4.83 -15.57 2.33
C GLU A 191 5.64 -15.95 1.09
N VAL A 192 6.95 -16.00 1.27
CA VAL A 192 7.90 -16.63 0.35
C VAL A 192 8.40 -17.93 0.96
N HIS A 193 8.53 -18.96 0.14
CA HIS A 193 9.08 -20.26 0.49
C HIS A 193 10.37 -20.47 -0.30
N VAL A 194 11.43 -20.83 0.42
CA VAL A 194 12.72 -21.25 -0.12
C VAL A 194 12.84 -22.74 0.17
N ASP A 195 12.71 -23.57 -0.87
CA ASP A 195 12.78 -25.02 -0.79
C ASP A 195 14.16 -25.50 -1.25
N VAL A 196 14.92 -26.10 -0.33
CA VAL A 196 16.27 -26.62 -0.62
C VAL A 196 16.26 -28.15 -0.62
N ALA A 197 16.74 -28.76 -1.70
CA ALA A 197 16.87 -30.21 -1.85
C ALA A 197 18.18 -30.58 -2.56
N GLY A 198 19.18 -30.98 -1.79
CA GLY A 198 20.54 -31.20 -2.26
C GLY A 198 21.13 -29.90 -2.81
N ASP A 199 21.52 -29.94 -4.09
CA ASP A 199 22.06 -28.79 -4.82
C ASP A 199 20.96 -27.88 -5.41
N THR A 200 19.69 -28.28 -5.36
CA THR A 200 18.59 -27.55 -5.99
C THR A 200 17.88 -26.64 -4.99
N VAL A 201 17.64 -25.39 -5.41
CA VAL A 201 16.82 -24.42 -4.68
C VAL A 201 15.66 -23.99 -5.56
N VAL A 202 14.45 -23.95 -4.98
CA VAL A 202 13.27 -23.38 -5.61
C VAL A 202 12.69 -22.30 -4.70
N ILE A 203 12.47 -21.10 -5.23
CA ILE A 203 11.85 -20.00 -4.49
C ILE A 203 10.46 -19.77 -5.07
N THR A 204 9.43 -19.89 -4.23
CA THR A 204 8.05 -19.58 -4.60
C THR A 204 7.48 -18.59 -3.62
N TYR A 205 6.39 -17.91 -3.98
CA TYR A 205 5.67 -17.09 -3.03
C TYR A 205 4.18 -17.18 -3.28
N HIS A 206 3.40 -16.75 -2.30
CA HIS A 206 1.98 -16.53 -2.47
C HIS A 206 1.54 -15.29 -1.70
N ASN A 207 0.60 -14.53 -2.26
CA ASN A 207 -0.11 -13.51 -1.53
C ASN A 207 -1.26 -14.19 -0.77
N TYR A 208 -1.47 -13.81 0.50
CA TYR A 208 -2.62 -14.30 1.25
C TYR A 208 -3.91 -13.89 0.53
N TYR A 209 -4.89 -14.80 0.57
CA TYR A 209 -6.20 -14.65 -0.04
C TYR A 209 -6.23 -14.61 -1.57
N ASP A 210 -5.08 -14.75 -2.23
CA ASP A 210 -5.01 -14.95 -3.68
C ASP A 210 -5.75 -16.24 -4.08
N GLY A 211 -6.46 -16.20 -5.21
CA GLY A 211 -7.36 -17.26 -5.68
C GLY A 211 -8.59 -17.53 -4.78
N LYS A 212 -8.73 -16.84 -3.64
CA LYS A 212 -9.85 -17.01 -2.67
C LYS A 212 -10.85 -15.84 -2.73
N GLY A 213 -10.83 -15.07 -3.81
CA GLY A 213 -11.60 -13.84 -3.98
C GLY A 213 -10.98 -12.63 -3.27
N GLY A 214 -9.70 -12.69 -2.90
CA GLY A 214 -8.92 -11.51 -2.48
C GLY A 214 -8.73 -10.51 -3.62
N ASN A 215 -8.64 -9.23 -3.28
CA ASN A 215 -8.46 -8.14 -4.22
C ASN A 215 -7.00 -7.63 -4.30
N THR A 216 -6.04 -8.45 -3.85
CA THR A 216 -4.61 -8.20 -4.06
C THR A 216 -4.28 -8.45 -5.52
N GLU A 217 -3.71 -7.46 -6.18
CA GLU A 217 -3.33 -7.50 -7.59
C GLU A 217 -1.81 -7.47 -7.71
N GLN A 218 -1.23 -8.55 -8.22
CA GLN A 218 0.18 -8.62 -8.57
C GLN A 218 0.44 -7.79 -9.84
N LYS A 219 1.31 -6.78 -9.75
CA LYS A 219 1.64 -5.90 -10.88
C LYS A 219 2.97 -6.24 -11.52
N HIS A 220 3.93 -6.68 -10.71
CA HIS A 220 5.29 -6.93 -11.15
C HIS A 220 6.02 -7.87 -10.19
N GLU A 221 6.90 -8.71 -10.70
CA GLU A 221 7.70 -9.65 -9.92
C GLU A 221 9.19 -9.40 -10.12
N TYR A 222 9.93 -9.42 -9.01
CA TYR A 222 11.38 -9.37 -9.03
C TYR A 222 11.98 -10.22 -7.92
N LEU A 223 12.91 -11.09 -8.29
CA LEU A 223 13.68 -11.93 -7.41
C LEU A 223 15.15 -11.85 -7.82
N ASN A 224 16.03 -11.60 -6.86
CA ASN A 224 17.47 -11.74 -7.06
C ASN A 224 18.13 -12.41 -5.87
N ILE A 225 19.27 -13.05 -6.13
CA ILE A 225 20.14 -13.65 -5.13
C ILE A 225 21.52 -13.03 -5.30
N PHE A 226 22.04 -12.43 -4.22
CA PHE A 226 23.39 -11.87 -4.18
C PHE A 226 24.29 -12.79 -3.34
N GLY A 227 25.52 -13.02 -3.78
CA GLY A 227 26.51 -13.78 -2.99
C GLY A 227 26.92 -13.01 -1.74
N SER A 228 27.15 -11.69 -1.87
CA SER A 228 27.50 -10.84 -0.74
C SER A 228 26.70 -9.55 -0.67
N TYR A 229 26.75 -8.86 0.47
CA TYR A 229 26.17 -7.54 0.62
C TYR A 229 26.83 -6.49 -0.29
N GLY A 230 28.11 -6.67 -0.63
CA GLY A 230 28.84 -5.78 -1.54
C GLY A 230 28.36 -5.84 -2.99
N ASP A 231 27.73 -6.95 -3.38
CA ASP A 231 27.19 -7.15 -4.74
C ASP A 231 25.77 -6.61 -4.91
N VAL A 232 25.18 -6.10 -3.83
CA VAL A 232 23.80 -5.63 -3.83
C VAL A 232 23.67 -4.44 -4.76
N VAL A 233 22.82 -4.61 -5.77
CA VAL A 233 22.35 -3.52 -6.63
C VAL A 233 20.86 -3.31 -6.35
N ILE A 234 20.52 -2.09 -5.94
CA ILE A 234 19.13 -1.68 -5.70
C ILE A 234 18.66 -0.79 -6.85
N PRO A 235 17.44 -1.00 -7.39
CA PRO A 235 16.88 -0.13 -8.41
C PRO A 235 16.71 1.31 -7.93
N ASN A 236 16.99 2.27 -8.81
CA ASN A 236 16.70 3.67 -8.54
C ASN A 236 15.21 3.95 -8.78
N ASP A 237 14.45 3.86 -7.70
CA ASP A 237 13.01 4.12 -7.68
C ASP A 237 12.66 5.58 -7.43
N VAL A 238 13.63 6.49 -7.52
CA VAL A 238 13.42 7.91 -7.27
C VAL A 238 13.57 8.71 -8.58
N PRO A 239 12.52 9.42 -9.03
CA PRO A 239 11.15 9.42 -8.52
C PRO A 239 10.37 8.14 -8.90
N LEU A 240 9.42 7.76 -8.05
CA LEU A 240 8.58 6.53 -7.91
C LEU A 240 7.92 5.90 -9.16
N LYS A 241 8.56 5.92 -10.34
CA LYS A 241 7.86 5.67 -11.62
C LYS A 241 8.56 4.76 -12.62
N SER A 242 9.83 4.43 -12.46
CA SER A 242 10.55 3.71 -13.51
C SER A 242 10.62 2.20 -13.30
N TYR A 243 10.47 1.69 -12.06
CA TYR A 243 10.56 0.26 -11.68
C TYR A 243 11.63 -0.52 -12.49
N VAL A 244 12.80 0.09 -12.71
CA VAL A 244 13.83 -0.53 -13.56
C VAL A 244 14.62 -1.52 -12.74
N ASP A 245 14.31 -2.80 -12.90
CA ASP A 245 15.01 -3.86 -12.20
C ASP A 245 16.46 -4.04 -12.69
N PRO A 246 17.39 -4.29 -11.76
CA PRO A 246 18.70 -4.84 -12.11
C PRO A 246 18.53 -6.19 -12.81
N VAL A 247 19.42 -6.49 -13.76
CA VAL A 247 19.40 -7.78 -14.45
C VAL A 247 19.58 -8.92 -13.44
N THR A 248 18.73 -9.95 -13.56
CA THR A 248 18.83 -11.17 -12.76
C THR A 248 18.47 -12.38 -13.60
N LYS A 249 19.08 -13.53 -13.28
CA LYS A 249 18.75 -14.83 -13.86
C LYS A 249 17.71 -15.60 -13.05
N PHE A 250 17.43 -15.18 -11.82
CA PHE A 250 16.54 -15.89 -10.91
C PHE A 250 15.08 -15.52 -11.15
N ARG A 251 14.18 -16.50 -11.02
CA ARG A 251 12.74 -16.32 -11.18
C ARG A 251 11.99 -17.21 -10.20
N PHE A 252 10.81 -16.76 -9.76
CA PHE A 252 9.95 -17.57 -8.91
C PHE A 252 9.52 -18.85 -9.61
N GLY A 253 9.50 -19.96 -8.87
CA GLY A 253 9.11 -21.29 -9.35
C GLY A 253 10.12 -21.97 -10.28
N VAL A 254 11.23 -21.30 -10.61
CA VAL A 254 12.29 -21.88 -11.46
C VAL A 254 13.42 -22.38 -10.56
N PRO A 255 13.79 -23.67 -10.62
CA PRO A 255 14.91 -24.21 -9.85
C PRO A 255 16.24 -23.62 -10.30
N PHE A 256 17.16 -23.41 -9.36
CA PHE A 256 18.56 -23.08 -9.62
C PHE A 256 19.49 -23.92 -8.76
N SER A 257 20.77 -24.00 -9.16
CA SER A 257 21.79 -24.84 -8.51
C SER A 257 22.68 -24.03 -7.56
N ILE A 258 22.92 -24.52 -6.36
CA ILE A 258 23.87 -23.92 -5.42
C ILE A 258 25.28 -23.94 -6.04
N GLN A 259 25.71 -25.09 -6.55
CA GLN A 259 27.05 -25.28 -7.10
C GLN A 259 27.28 -24.49 -8.40
N TYR A 260 26.34 -24.51 -9.34
CA TYR A 260 26.50 -23.89 -10.65
C TYR A 260 26.08 -22.43 -10.67
N ASP A 261 24.96 -22.09 -10.02
CA ASP A 261 24.42 -20.73 -10.10
C ASP A 261 24.96 -19.78 -9.05
N LEU A 262 25.35 -20.32 -7.88
CA LEU A 262 25.91 -19.57 -6.75
C LEU A 262 27.38 -19.88 -6.48
N GLY A 263 28.03 -20.69 -7.33
CA GLY A 263 29.45 -21.05 -7.17
C GLY A 263 29.74 -21.92 -5.93
N GLY A 264 28.73 -22.60 -5.41
CA GLY A 264 28.82 -23.37 -4.16
C GLY A 264 28.55 -22.55 -2.90
N ASP A 265 28.22 -21.26 -3.05
CA ASP A 265 27.90 -20.41 -1.90
C ASP A 265 26.54 -20.79 -1.31
N THR A 266 26.54 -21.03 -0.01
CA THR A 266 25.35 -21.40 0.76
C THR A 266 24.89 -20.29 1.69
N ASN A 267 25.63 -19.18 1.77
CA ASN A 267 25.30 -18.01 2.56
C ASN A 267 25.04 -16.82 1.64
N VAL A 268 23.79 -16.68 1.19
CA VAL A 268 23.42 -15.71 0.15
C VAL A 268 22.33 -14.77 0.62
N LEU A 269 22.16 -13.65 -0.07
CA LEU A 269 21.12 -12.66 0.22
C LEU A 269 20.01 -12.72 -0.83
N MET A 270 18.80 -13.05 -0.39
CA MET A 270 17.61 -12.96 -1.23
C MET A 270 17.02 -11.56 -1.20
N SER A 271 16.80 -10.98 -2.39
CA SER A 271 16.11 -9.72 -2.57
C SER A 271 14.84 -9.95 -3.39
N ILE A 272 13.70 -9.60 -2.78
CA ILE A 272 12.40 -9.61 -3.45
C ILE A 272 11.91 -8.17 -3.53
N ARG A 273 11.45 -7.79 -4.72
CA ARG A 273 10.88 -6.47 -5.00
C ARG A 273 9.66 -6.58 -5.89
N ASN A 274 8.68 -7.33 -5.40
CA ASN A 274 7.39 -7.43 -6.06
C ASN A 274 6.65 -6.08 -5.98
N VAL A 275 5.76 -5.81 -6.92
CA VAL A 275 4.86 -4.65 -6.87
C VAL A 275 3.43 -5.17 -6.85
N VAL A 276 2.65 -4.71 -5.87
CA VAL A 276 1.27 -5.15 -5.66
C VAL A 276 0.36 -3.96 -5.39
N SER A 277 -0.90 -4.10 -5.76
CA SER A 277 -1.97 -3.22 -5.31
C SER A 277 -2.92 -4.00 -4.41
N TYR A 278 -3.29 -3.46 -3.26
CA TYR A 278 -4.10 -4.22 -2.29
C TYR A 278 -4.94 -3.31 -1.40
N TYR A 279 -6.01 -3.87 -0.85
CA TYR A 279 -6.78 -3.24 0.21
C TYR A 279 -6.33 -3.74 1.59
N ARG A 280 -6.41 -2.90 2.63
CA ARG A 280 -6.19 -3.35 4.02
C ARG A 280 -7.05 -4.56 4.40
N PHE A 281 -8.32 -4.54 3.96
CA PHE A 281 -9.27 -5.63 4.11
C PHE A 281 -9.50 -6.24 2.73
N PRO A 282 -8.78 -7.33 2.38
CA PRO A 282 -8.68 -7.80 0.99
C PRO A 282 -9.88 -8.61 0.51
N ARG A 283 -10.73 -9.10 1.42
CA ARG A 283 -11.96 -9.83 1.12
C ARG A 283 -13.12 -9.27 1.92
N PRO A 284 -14.36 -9.48 1.44
CA PRO A 284 -15.53 -8.92 2.09
C PRO A 284 -15.96 -9.64 3.37
N VAL A 285 -15.20 -10.63 3.86
CA VAL A 285 -15.55 -11.43 5.03
C VAL A 285 -14.32 -11.81 5.82
N ASN A 286 -14.27 -11.39 7.09
CA ASN A 286 -13.31 -11.82 8.11
C ASN A 286 -11.84 -11.84 7.63
N THR A 287 -11.40 -10.80 6.92
CA THR A 287 -10.01 -10.66 6.48
C THR A 287 -9.51 -9.26 6.71
N GLU A 288 -8.43 -9.14 7.46
CA GLU A 288 -7.59 -7.97 7.58
C GLU A 288 -6.15 -8.45 7.42
N PHE A 289 -5.33 -7.74 6.65
CA PHE A 289 -3.90 -8.04 6.67
C PHE A 289 -3.32 -7.71 8.05
N ARG A 290 -2.46 -8.59 8.56
CA ARG A 290 -1.76 -8.31 9.81
C ARG A 290 -0.83 -7.12 9.60
N ARG A 291 -0.94 -6.13 10.47
CA ARG A 291 -0.02 -5.00 10.48
C ARG A 291 1.40 -5.47 10.83
N PHE A 292 2.35 -5.05 10.02
CA PHE A 292 3.76 -5.27 10.24
C PHE A 292 4.28 -4.18 11.19
N TRP A 293 4.74 -4.61 12.37
CA TRP A 293 5.34 -3.72 13.36
C TRP A 293 6.85 -3.87 13.30
N GLU A 294 7.47 -3.00 12.50
CA GLU A 294 8.90 -3.03 12.20
C GLU A 294 9.79 -3.18 13.44
N ASN A 295 9.48 -2.40 14.48
CA ASN A 295 10.26 -2.29 15.72
C ASN A 295 9.68 -3.14 16.87
N SER A 296 8.84 -4.13 16.57
CA SER A 296 8.45 -5.10 17.59
C SER A 296 9.68 -5.89 18.06
N ALA A 297 9.76 -6.20 19.35
CA ALA A 297 10.91 -6.93 19.92
C ALA A 297 11.19 -8.25 19.18
N ALA A 298 10.14 -8.94 18.74
CA ALA A 298 10.26 -10.16 17.94
C ALA A 298 10.94 -9.90 16.59
N ASN A 299 10.51 -8.87 15.85
CA ASN A 299 11.09 -8.53 14.55
C ASN A 299 12.52 -8.01 14.69
N SER A 300 12.81 -7.21 15.71
CA SER A 300 14.18 -6.74 15.99
C SER A 300 15.11 -7.92 16.27
N ASN A 301 14.70 -8.86 17.12
CA ASN A 301 15.50 -10.05 17.43
C ASN A 301 15.71 -10.95 16.19
N LEU A 302 14.67 -11.10 15.36
CA LEU A 302 14.77 -11.89 14.13
C LEU A 302 15.75 -11.24 13.14
N ARG A 303 15.71 -9.92 12.96
CA ARG A 303 16.69 -9.19 12.12
C ARG A 303 18.10 -9.32 12.65
N SER A 304 18.32 -9.18 13.96
CA SER A 304 19.65 -9.37 14.56
C SER A 304 20.17 -10.79 14.32
N SER A 305 19.30 -11.80 14.41
CA SER A 305 19.65 -13.18 14.10
C SER A 305 20.00 -13.36 12.62
N MET A 306 19.23 -12.75 11.71
CA MET A 306 19.53 -12.75 10.27
C MET A 306 20.86 -12.06 9.94
N LEU A 307 21.16 -10.91 10.56
CA LEU A 307 22.44 -10.23 10.38
C LEU A 307 23.62 -11.10 10.82
N SER A 308 23.45 -11.93 11.85
CA SER A 308 24.50 -12.85 12.31
C SER A 308 24.78 -14.01 11.34
N LEU A 309 23.89 -14.26 10.38
CA LEU A 309 24.12 -15.23 9.31
C LEU A 309 25.01 -14.66 8.21
N MET A 310 25.07 -13.34 8.05
CA MET A 310 25.78 -12.71 6.95
C MET A 310 27.30 -12.69 7.19
N ASP A 311 28.05 -12.69 6.09
CA ASP A 311 29.45 -12.31 6.11
C ASP A 311 29.62 -10.85 6.60
N PRO A 312 30.76 -10.51 7.24
CA PRO A 312 31.02 -9.16 7.69
C PRO A 312 30.86 -8.13 6.58
N ILE A 313 30.05 -7.10 6.82
CA ILE A 313 29.87 -5.99 5.88
C ILE A 313 31.13 -5.13 5.91
N VAL A 314 31.98 -5.28 4.90
CA VAL A 314 33.14 -4.39 4.71
C VAL A 314 32.65 -3.15 3.97
N MET A 315 32.35 -2.09 4.71
CA MET A 315 32.06 -0.78 4.12
C MET A 315 33.34 -0.24 3.49
N PRO A 316 33.31 0.31 2.25
CA PRO A 316 34.49 0.94 1.68
C PRO A 316 34.94 2.07 2.61
N SER A 317 36.19 2.01 3.06
CA SER A 317 36.79 3.07 3.87
C SER A 317 36.63 4.41 3.15
N SER A 318 36.07 5.41 3.83
CA SER A 318 35.99 6.77 3.31
C SER A 318 37.37 7.18 2.76
N PRO A 319 37.46 7.76 1.54
CA PRO A 319 38.74 8.21 1.03
C PRO A 319 39.36 9.20 2.03
N PRO A 320 40.68 9.14 2.28
CA PRO A 320 41.33 10.07 3.19
C PRO A 320 41.07 11.50 2.72
N VAL A 321 40.60 12.34 3.64
CA VAL A 321 40.49 13.78 3.42
C VAL A 321 41.90 14.30 3.12
N ILE A 322 42.19 14.56 1.85
CA ILE A 322 43.40 15.29 1.45
C ILE A 322 43.18 16.73 1.92
N ILE A 323 43.73 17.06 3.09
CA ILE A 323 43.82 18.44 3.54
C ILE A 323 44.91 19.09 2.67
N PRO A 324 44.59 20.08 1.81
CA PRO A 324 45.62 20.77 1.04
C PRO A 324 46.56 21.48 2.00
N SER A 325 47.85 21.18 1.90
CA SER A 325 48.89 21.87 2.64
C SER A 325 48.98 23.33 2.16
N LYS A 326 48.65 24.26 3.06
CA LYS A 326 49.55 25.38 3.37
C LYS A 326 50.05 26.24 2.23
#